data_AF-A0AAU5ZGD5-F1
#
_entry.id   AF-A0AAU5ZGD5-F1
#
_cell.length_a   1.000
_cell.length_b   1.000
_cell.length_c   1.000
_cell.angle_alpha   90.00
_cell.angle_beta   90.00
_cell.angle_gamma   90.00
#
_symmetry.space_group_name_H-M   'P 1'
#
loop_
_entity.id
_entity.type
_entity.pdbx_description
1 polymer ?
#
loop_
_entity_poly.entity_id
_entity_poly.type
_entity_poly.pdbx_seq_one_letter_code
_entity_poly.pdbx_strand_id
1 'polypeptide(L)'
;MLGESDGTTGNATIEQIGRRRTFTTTLQLALVLAVVQWPMRAAVHDAAGSAIACEVPGRLSLLVDAMFIMAYVYAAFRAYKYVKFLTRQSLLNRESWQGIAAIGSWLVFGAAGLDVVEDIRLWSEFGASTGACADLSTGWLTWLMRAVALAGALVLAVSLFATSRLGQRKLYGVRLDPPATFKRPMDDGKDSGRLVITCSGGGIRSASFCLGALQLLRERGLYDKASTVIGVSGGGYMAAAFHVLRRTCTDPFSPGSPELARLRRQTRYLLSGGRAMFRAALSVLFGLVVNLLLIGIMLRAIAWVLGWFLADQQVILPGYSEIRVDWRPHDSWFFVGLSRADRAGALAGQRDHHRCRGHRVAALDRRLRDRPFLSGGLERRVDPGRDRAGDQAAHRREP
;
A
#
# COMPACT_ATOMS: atom_id res chain seq x y z
N MET A 1 -21.02 10.89 -30.97
CA MET A 1 -21.00 11.75 -29.76
C MET A 1 -20.01 11.13 -28.78
N LEU A 2 -18.72 11.45 -28.92
CA LEU A 2 -17.70 11.06 -27.96
C LEU A 2 -17.72 12.16 -26.90
N GLY A 3 -18.09 11.81 -25.67
CA GLY A 3 -18.13 12.75 -24.56
C GLY A 3 -16.78 13.43 -24.43
N GLU A 4 -16.80 14.77 -24.40
CA GLU A 4 -15.68 15.56 -23.91
C GLU A 4 -15.27 14.97 -22.57
N SER A 5 -14.07 14.39 -22.51
CA SER A 5 -13.44 14.21 -21.23
C SER A 5 -13.24 15.62 -20.70
N ASP A 6 -13.72 15.90 -19.49
CA ASP A 6 -13.42 17.11 -18.75
C ASP A 6 -11.91 17.17 -18.52
N GLY A 7 -11.19 17.56 -19.57
CA GLY A 7 -9.79 17.88 -19.54
C GLY A 7 -9.62 19.00 -18.52
N THR A 8 -8.56 18.89 -17.72
CA THR A 8 -8.16 19.94 -16.78
C THR A 8 -8.33 21.30 -17.45
N THR A 9 -9.07 22.22 -16.83
CA THR A 9 -9.57 23.49 -17.41
C THR A 9 -8.46 24.50 -17.80
N GLY A 10 -7.33 24.04 -18.32
CA GLY A 10 -6.10 24.78 -18.53
C GLY A 10 -5.46 25.31 -17.25
N ASN A 11 -6.13 25.33 -16.10
CA ASN A 11 -5.71 26.19 -14.99
C ASN A 11 -4.62 25.59 -14.08
N ALA A 12 -4.31 24.31 -14.18
CA ALA A 12 -3.26 23.67 -13.38
C ALA A 12 -2.65 22.48 -14.13
N THR A 13 -1.35 22.24 -13.95
CA THR A 13 -0.71 21.05 -14.52
C THR A 13 -1.21 19.78 -13.80
N ILE A 14 -1.20 18.64 -14.49
CA ILE A 14 -1.55 17.33 -13.88
C ILE A 14 -0.70 17.08 -12.62
N GLU A 15 0.58 17.47 -12.65
CA GLU A 15 1.46 17.34 -11.49
C GLU A 15 1.05 18.25 -10.32
N GLN A 16 0.63 19.50 -10.57
CA GLN A 16 0.07 20.38 -9.53
C GLN A 16 -1.15 19.78 -8.87
N ILE A 17 -2.09 19.27 -9.68
CA ILE A 17 -3.33 18.67 -9.19
C ILE A 17 -3.01 17.45 -8.32
N GLY A 18 -2.10 16.57 -8.78
CA GLY A 18 -1.67 15.40 -8.03
C GLY A 18 -1.00 15.75 -6.69
N ARG A 19 -0.10 16.74 -6.67
CA ARG A 19 0.56 17.19 -5.43
C ARG A 19 -0.39 17.89 -4.47
N ARG A 20 -1.31 18.73 -4.98
CA ARG A 20 -2.34 19.38 -4.16
C ARG A 20 -3.28 18.35 -3.54
N ARG A 21 -3.73 17.36 -4.32
CA ARG A 21 -4.60 16.28 -3.83
C ARG A 21 -3.90 15.48 -2.74
N THR A 22 -2.66 15.06 -2.95
CA THR A 22 -1.93 14.31 -1.93
C THR A 22 -1.71 15.13 -0.66
N PHE A 23 -1.35 16.41 -0.76
CA PHE A 23 -1.25 17.30 0.41
C PHE A 23 -2.58 17.42 1.17
N THR A 24 -3.67 17.78 0.48
CA THR A 24 -5.00 17.97 1.08
C THR A 24 -5.52 16.71 1.76
N THR A 25 -5.33 15.53 1.17
CA THR A 25 -5.71 14.26 1.82
C THR A 25 -4.93 14.01 3.12
N THR A 26 -3.62 14.30 3.16
CA THR A 26 -2.85 14.18 4.42
C THR A 26 -3.28 15.20 5.47
N LEU A 27 -3.61 16.43 5.06
CA LEU A 27 -4.10 17.45 5.99
C LEU A 27 -5.46 17.07 6.56
N GLN A 28 -6.37 16.56 5.72
CA GLN A 28 -7.66 16.03 6.14
C GLN A 28 -7.50 14.87 7.13
N LEU A 29 -6.56 13.95 6.88
CA LEU A 29 -6.26 12.87 7.82
C LEU A 29 -5.80 13.40 9.18
N ALA A 30 -4.90 14.39 9.21
CA ALA A 30 -4.47 15.03 10.46
C ALA A 30 -5.63 15.70 11.20
N LEU A 31 -6.51 16.41 10.49
CA LEU A 31 -7.71 17.02 11.08
C LEU A 31 -8.67 15.99 11.66
N VAL A 32 -8.91 14.89 10.93
CA VAL A 32 -9.76 13.79 11.41
C VAL A 32 -9.16 13.16 12.68
N LEU A 33 -7.85 12.90 12.69
CA LEU A 33 -7.18 12.35 13.87
C LEU A 33 -7.28 13.28 15.08
N ALA A 34 -7.12 14.61 14.89
CA ALA A 34 -7.30 15.58 15.96
C ALA A 34 -8.74 15.59 16.52
N VAL A 35 -9.75 15.47 15.65
CA VAL A 35 -11.16 15.38 16.07
C VAL A 35 -11.44 14.07 16.81
N VAL A 36 -10.88 12.95 16.33
CA VAL A 36 -11.00 11.62 16.97
C VAL A 36 -10.33 11.61 18.35
N GLN A 37 -9.26 12.36 18.53
CA GLN A 37 -8.55 12.44 19.80
C GLN A 37 -9.35 13.18 20.88
N TRP A 38 -10.21 14.13 20.52
CA TRP A 38 -11.00 14.93 21.48
C TRP A 38 -11.80 14.07 22.47
N PRO A 39 -12.71 13.16 22.05
CA PRO A 39 -13.49 12.36 22.99
C PRO A 39 -12.61 11.47 23.89
N MET A 40 -11.43 11.08 23.42
CA MET A 40 -10.48 10.27 24.19
C MET A 40 -9.83 11.09 25.31
N ARG A 41 -9.46 12.35 25.02
CA ARG A 41 -9.00 13.29 26.05
C ARG A 41 -10.08 13.59 27.07
N ALA A 42 -11.33 13.78 26.62
CA ALA A 42 -12.47 13.98 27.52
C ALA A 42 -12.67 12.77 28.45
N ALA A 43 -12.61 11.55 27.92
CA ALA A 43 -12.74 10.33 28.72
C ALA A 43 -11.62 10.19 29.77
N VAL A 44 -10.40 10.66 29.48
CA VAL A 44 -9.31 10.68 30.46
C VAL A 44 -9.58 11.69 31.59
N HIS A 45 -10.10 12.88 31.26
CA HIS A 45 -10.49 13.86 32.26
C HIS A 45 -11.63 13.38 33.15
N ASP A 46 -12.65 12.74 32.57
CA ASP A 46 -13.79 12.18 33.31
C ASP A 46 -13.38 11.02 34.22
N ALA A 47 -12.36 10.25 33.82
CA ALA A 47 -11.81 9.13 34.57
C ALA A 47 -10.72 9.53 35.60
N ALA A 48 -10.41 10.82 35.75
CA ALA A 48 -9.26 11.30 36.54
C ALA A 48 -9.28 10.89 38.02
N GLY A 49 -10.45 10.51 38.55
CA GLY A 49 -10.64 10.06 39.93
C GLY A 49 -10.18 8.62 40.23
N SER A 50 -9.82 7.81 39.22
CA SER A 50 -9.30 6.45 39.46
C SER A 50 -8.19 6.08 38.47
N ALA A 51 -7.05 5.60 38.99
CA ALA A 51 -5.89 5.22 38.17
C ALA A 51 -6.22 4.11 37.15
N ILE A 52 -7.06 3.15 37.53
CA ILE A 52 -7.40 1.98 36.72
C ILE A 52 -8.32 2.36 35.55
N ALA A 53 -9.30 3.25 35.76
CA ALA A 53 -10.24 3.64 34.70
C ALA A 53 -9.59 4.51 33.61
N CYS A 54 -8.46 5.12 33.92
CA CYS A 54 -7.82 6.12 33.06
C CYS A 54 -6.60 5.56 32.28
N GLU A 55 -6.01 4.42 32.69
CA GLU A 55 -4.88 3.79 31.99
C GLU A 55 -5.22 3.44 30.53
N VAL A 56 -6.36 2.80 30.29
CA VAL A 56 -6.80 2.37 28.95
C VAL A 56 -7.09 3.56 28.02
N PRO A 57 -7.95 4.53 28.39
CA PRO A 57 -8.22 5.70 27.53
C PRO A 57 -6.98 6.60 27.37
N GLY A 58 -6.12 6.70 28.39
CA GLY A 58 -4.85 7.45 28.33
C GLY A 58 -3.90 6.87 27.29
N ARG A 59 -3.58 5.57 27.37
CA ARG A 59 -2.71 4.89 26.40
C ARG A 59 -3.30 4.89 24.99
N LEU A 60 -4.61 4.73 24.87
CA LEU A 60 -5.28 4.80 23.57
C LEU A 60 -5.20 6.21 22.96
N SER A 61 -5.37 7.25 23.79
CA SER A 61 -5.18 8.65 23.39
C SER A 61 -3.76 8.91 22.90
N LEU A 62 -2.74 8.39 23.58
CA LEU A 62 -1.32 8.50 23.16
C LEU A 62 -1.04 7.78 21.84
N LEU A 63 -1.65 6.62 21.59
CA LEU A 63 -1.52 5.93 20.30
C LEU A 63 -2.13 6.73 19.15
N VAL A 64 -3.26 7.39 19.39
CA VAL A 64 -3.88 8.29 18.43
C VAL A 64 -3.04 9.55 18.23
N ASP A 65 -2.42 10.08 19.30
CA ASP A 65 -1.50 11.22 19.21
C ASP A 65 -0.27 10.87 18.36
N ALA A 66 0.34 9.70 18.56
CA ALA A 66 1.44 9.22 17.73
C ALA A 66 1.07 9.16 16.23
N MET A 67 -0.15 8.72 15.90
CA MET A 67 -0.65 8.76 14.52
C MET A 67 -0.88 10.19 14.02
N PHE A 68 -1.39 11.07 14.88
CA PHE A 68 -1.59 12.48 14.59
C PHE A 68 -0.25 13.19 14.31
N ILE A 69 0.78 12.95 15.13
CA ILE A 69 2.16 13.40 14.94
C ILE A 69 2.67 13.05 13.55
N MET A 70 2.57 11.78 13.18
CA MET A 70 2.98 11.33 11.86
C MET A 70 2.20 12.02 10.75
N ALA A 71 0.89 12.21 10.91
CA ALA A 71 0.03 12.84 9.92
C ALA A 71 0.37 14.34 9.72
N TYR A 72 0.52 15.12 10.80
CA TYR A 72 0.81 16.56 10.67
C TYR A 72 2.25 16.82 10.20
N VAL A 73 3.22 15.96 10.57
CA VAL A 73 4.60 16.03 10.05
C VAL A 73 4.61 15.77 8.54
N TYR A 74 3.90 14.73 8.08
CA TYR A 74 3.77 14.45 6.65
C TYR A 74 3.05 15.58 5.91
N ALA A 75 2.02 16.17 6.52
CA ALA A 75 1.32 17.32 5.96
C ALA A 75 2.27 18.53 5.79
N ALA A 76 3.09 18.83 6.81
CA ALA A 76 4.08 19.90 6.76
C ALA A 76 5.16 19.66 5.70
N PHE A 77 5.70 18.44 5.62
CA PHE A 77 6.65 18.06 4.58
C PHE A 77 6.06 18.20 3.17
N ARG A 78 4.80 17.74 2.97
CA ARG A 78 4.10 17.85 1.68
C ARG A 78 3.78 19.31 1.34
N ALA A 79 3.42 20.13 2.33
CA ALA A 79 3.24 21.58 2.16
C ALA A 79 4.53 22.22 1.66
N TYR A 80 5.67 21.97 2.33
CA TYR A 80 6.98 22.45 1.89
C TYR A 80 7.32 22.01 0.47
N LYS A 81 7.14 20.72 0.14
CA LYS A 81 7.39 20.20 -1.22
C LYS A 81 6.49 20.86 -2.26
N TYR A 82 5.24 21.16 -1.90
CA TYR A 82 4.30 21.83 -2.78
C TYR A 82 4.69 23.30 -3.00
N VAL A 83 5.04 24.03 -1.94
CA VAL A 83 5.59 25.39 -2.04
C VAL A 83 6.84 25.39 -2.93
N LYS A 84 7.81 24.51 -2.66
CA LYS A 84 9.03 24.37 -3.48
C LYS A 84 8.72 24.13 -4.97
N PHE A 85 7.68 23.34 -5.25
CA PHE A 85 7.22 23.10 -6.62
C PHE A 85 6.64 24.38 -7.25
N LEU A 86 5.75 25.09 -6.54
CA LEU A 86 5.15 26.34 -7.02
C LEU A 86 6.21 27.43 -7.24
N THR A 87 7.15 27.57 -6.32
CA THR A 87 8.24 28.53 -6.40
C THR A 87 9.19 28.24 -7.56
N ARG A 88 9.38 26.96 -7.96
CA ARG A 88 10.16 26.61 -9.15
C ARG A 88 9.49 27.07 -10.46
N GLN A 89 8.17 27.14 -10.50
CA GLN A 89 7.40 27.64 -11.65
C GLN A 89 7.23 29.16 -11.65
N SER A 90 7.31 29.80 -10.47
CA SER A 90 7.21 31.26 -10.32
C SER A 90 8.51 31.95 -10.76
N LEU A 91 8.41 32.96 -11.62
CA LEU A 91 9.54 33.80 -12.04
C LEU A 91 9.97 34.81 -10.97
N LEU A 92 9.12 35.08 -9.97
CA LEU A 92 9.37 36.06 -8.90
C LEU A 92 9.72 35.38 -7.57
N ASN A 93 10.77 35.87 -6.91
CA ASN A 93 11.22 35.53 -5.56
C ASN A 93 11.40 34.03 -5.28
N ARG A 94 12.25 33.39 -6.08
CA ARG A 94 12.46 31.94 -6.08
C ARG A 94 13.12 31.38 -4.80
N GLU A 95 13.94 32.17 -4.12
CA GLU A 95 14.68 31.69 -2.95
C GLU A 95 14.01 32.00 -1.61
N SER A 96 13.35 33.16 -1.48
CA SER A 96 12.82 33.63 -0.19
C SER A 96 11.70 32.74 0.35
N TRP A 97 10.67 32.45 -0.44
CA TRP A 97 9.54 31.63 0.01
C TRP A 97 9.89 30.15 0.22
N GLN A 98 10.87 29.63 -0.52
CA GLN A 98 11.37 28.28 -0.28
C GLN A 98 12.09 28.19 1.07
N GLY A 99 12.90 29.20 1.41
CA GLY A 99 13.57 29.30 2.71
C GLY A 99 12.57 29.44 3.86
N ILE A 100 11.60 30.35 3.74
CA ILE A 100 10.54 30.56 4.74
C ILE A 100 9.72 29.29 4.96
N ALA A 101 9.31 28.60 3.89
CA ALA A 101 8.58 27.33 4.01
C ALA A 101 9.44 26.22 4.63
N ALA A 102 10.75 26.21 4.39
CA ALA A 102 11.66 25.27 5.05
C ALA A 102 11.72 25.52 6.55
N ILE A 103 11.81 26.79 6.98
CA ILE A 103 11.77 27.18 8.40
C ILE A 103 10.46 26.71 9.03
N GLY A 104 9.32 27.00 8.41
CA GLY A 104 8.01 26.55 8.89
C GLY A 104 7.93 25.03 9.04
N SER A 105 8.46 24.28 8.06
CA SER A 105 8.53 22.82 8.15
C SER A 105 9.43 22.36 9.30
N TRP A 106 10.61 22.94 9.48
CA TRP A 106 11.54 22.60 10.56
C TRP A 106 10.97 22.88 11.95
N LEU A 107 10.21 23.97 12.12
CA LEU A 107 9.50 24.25 13.36
C LEU A 107 8.48 23.13 13.69
N VAL A 108 7.72 22.67 12.70
CA VAL A 108 6.79 21.55 12.88
C VAL A 108 7.54 20.24 13.21
N PHE A 109 8.68 19.97 12.57
CA PHE A 109 9.51 18.81 12.92
C PHE A 109 10.07 18.89 14.34
N GLY A 110 10.51 20.08 14.77
CA GLY A 110 10.98 20.32 16.13
C GLY A 110 9.89 20.11 17.17
N ALA A 111 8.68 20.65 16.91
CA ALA A 111 7.52 20.42 17.76
C ALA A 111 7.17 18.93 17.84
N ALA A 112 7.18 18.19 16.72
CA ALA A 112 6.96 16.76 16.71
C ALA A 112 7.98 15.96 17.51
N GLY A 113 9.25 16.38 17.51
CA GLY A 113 10.26 15.78 18.36
C GLY A 113 9.95 15.95 19.85
N LEU A 114 9.49 17.14 20.25
CA LEU A 114 9.05 17.41 21.62
C LEU A 114 7.79 16.61 21.98
N ASP A 115 6.88 16.43 21.03
CA ASP A 115 5.62 15.67 21.14
C ASP A 115 5.89 14.20 21.44
N VAL A 116 6.80 13.59 20.68
CA VAL A 116 7.23 12.21 20.92
C VAL A 116 7.88 12.03 22.29
N VAL A 117 8.67 13.02 22.74
CA VAL A 117 9.30 12.97 24.07
C VAL A 117 8.25 13.08 25.17
N GLU A 118 7.26 13.96 25.01
CA GLU A 118 6.11 14.08 25.90
C GLU A 118 5.31 12.77 25.95
N ASP A 119 4.97 12.19 24.80
CA ASP A 119 4.23 10.93 24.69
C ASP A 119 4.95 9.76 25.38
N ILE A 120 6.28 9.64 25.19
CA ILE A 120 7.07 8.59 25.85
C ILE A 120 7.05 8.75 27.37
N ARG A 121 7.15 10.00 27.84
CA ARG A 121 7.10 10.30 29.27
C ARG A 121 5.73 9.98 29.85
N LEU A 122 4.66 10.48 29.24
CA LEU A 122 3.28 10.19 29.65
C LEU A 122 2.99 8.69 29.63
N TRP A 123 3.47 7.97 28.62
CA TRP A 123 3.32 6.52 28.52
C TRP A 123 3.95 5.78 29.71
N SER A 124 5.09 6.23 30.20
CA SER A 124 5.77 5.65 31.37
C SER A 124 5.07 5.99 32.70
N GLU A 125 4.35 7.11 32.76
CA GLU A 125 3.61 7.55 33.93
C GLU A 125 2.25 6.82 34.05
N PHE A 126 1.62 6.44 32.94
CA PHE A 126 0.41 5.60 32.94
C PHE A 126 0.69 4.16 33.41
N GLY A 127 0.23 3.84 34.63
CA GLY A 127 0.34 2.51 35.26
C GLY A 127 1.43 2.41 36.33
N ALA A 128 2.20 3.46 36.58
CA ALA A 128 3.29 3.48 37.56
C ALA A 128 2.89 4.04 38.94
N SER A 129 1.75 4.75 39.06
CA SER A 129 1.38 5.49 40.28
C SER A 129 0.00 5.12 40.82
N THR A 130 -0.07 4.94 42.14
CA THR A 130 -1.28 4.70 42.95
C THR A 130 -2.13 5.97 43.19
N GLY A 131 -2.01 6.99 42.32
CA GLY A 131 -2.62 8.32 42.48
C GLY A 131 -3.58 8.72 41.35
N ALA A 132 -4.27 9.86 41.53
CA ALA A 132 -5.14 10.46 40.51
C ALA A 132 -4.38 10.65 39.19
N CYS A 133 -5.06 10.46 38.06
CA CYS A 133 -4.39 10.45 36.76
C CYS A 133 -3.64 11.76 36.47
N ALA A 134 -2.42 11.61 35.93
CA ALA A 134 -1.70 12.74 35.37
C ALA A 134 -2.53 13.35 34.24
N ASP A 135 -2.59 14.68 34.21
CA ASP A 135 -3.16 15.42 33.09
C ASP A 135 -2.45 15.00 31.78
N LEU A 136 -3.13 15.03 30.63
CA LEU A 136 -2.56 14.71 29.31
C LEU A 136 -1.60 15.82 28.82
N SER A 137 -0.90 16.46 29.75
CA SER A 137 0.04 17.54 29.52
C SER A 137 1.12 17.49 30.57
N THR A 138 2.37 17.67 30.13
CA THR A 138 3.53 17.89 31.00
C THR A 138 3.67 19.36 31.44
N GLY A 139 2.57 20.13 31.38
CA GLY A 139 2.50 21.53 31.79
C GLY A 139 3.07 22.48 30.73
N TRP A 140 4.14 23.21 31.07
CA TRP A 140 4.68 24.27 30.21
C TRP A 140 5.28 23.74 28.90
N LEU A 141 5.78 22.50 28.89
CA LEU A 141 6.37 21.86 27.71
C LEU A 141 5.32 21.65 26.61
N THR A 142 4.12 21.19 26.99
CA THR A 142 2.98 21.02 26.07
C THR A 142 2.60 22.35 25.40
N TRP A 143 2.56 23.44 26.18
CA TRP A 143 2.22 24.76 25.66
C TRP A 143 3.29 25.30 24.71
N LEU A 144 4.57 25.15 25.07
CA LEU A 144 5.69 25.53 24.20
C LEU A 144 5.63 24.77 22.87
N MET A 145 5.47 23.46 22.91
CA MET A 145 5.36 22.62 21.72
C MET A 145 4.20 23.04 20.83
N ARG A 146 3.00 23.21 21.39
CA ARG A 146 1.82 23.67 20.64
C ARG A 146 2.05 25.04 20.00
N ALA A 147 2.69 25.96 20.72
CA ALA A 147 3.03 27.28 20.18
C ALA A 147 4.02 27.17 19.00
N VAL A 148 5.06 26.34 19.12
CA VAL A 148 6.03 26.09 18.04
C VAL A 148 5.37 25.43 16.84
N ALA A 149 4.49 24.44 17.06
CA ALA A 149 3.73 23.77 16.01
C ALA A 149 2.82 24.74 15.26
N LEU A 150 2.07 25.59 16.00
CA LEU A 150 1.20 26.61 15.43
C LEU A 150 1.99 27.66 14.64
N ALA A 151 3.13 28.11 15.15
CA ALA A 151 4.00 29.04 14.44
C ALA A 151 4.50 28.42 13.12
N GLY A 152 4.97 27.17 13.16
CA GLY A 152 5.40 26.44 11.95
C GLY A 152 4.28 26.25 10.93
N ALA A 153 3.09 25.87 11.39
CA ALA A 153 1.90 25.72 10.55
C ALA A 153 1.46 27.05 9.90
N LEU A 154 1.50 28.15 10.66
CA LEU A 154 1.17 29.49 10.16
C LEU A 154 2.18 29.95 9.11
N VAL A 155 3.48 29.75 9.34
CA VAL A 155 4.54 30.05 8.35
C VAL A 155 4.30 29.26 7.04
N LEU A 156 3.96 27.97 7.14
CA LEU A 156 3.63 27.16 5.97
C LEU A 156 2.35 27.63 5.27
N ALA A 157 1.30 27.99 6.02
CA ALA A 157 0.05 28.49 5.47
C ALA A 157 0.25 29.81 4.71
N VAL A 158 1.03 30.75 5.29
CA VAL A 158 1.40 32.01 4.64
C VAL A 158 2.22 31.74 3.39
N SER A 159 3.20 30.83 3.46
CA SER A 159 4.02 30.46 2.30
C SER A 159 3.18 29.84 1.16
N LEU A 160 2.23 28.96 1.51
CA LEU A 160 1.29 28.37 0.56
C LEU A 160 0.37 29.42 -0.06
N PHE A 161 -0.13 30.35 0.75
CA PHE A 161 -0.96 31.44 0.26
C PHE A 161 -0.17 32.34 -0.69
N ALA A 162 1.00 32.82 -0.26
CA ALA A 162 1.85 33.71 -1.05
C ALA A 162 2.31 33.10 -2.38
N THR A 163 2.53 31.78 -2.42
CA THR A 163 2.90 31.06 -3.65
C THR A 163 1.71 30.56 -4.48
N SER A 164 0.49 30.65 -3.95
CA SER A 164 -0.73 30.32 -4.71
C SER A 164 -1.03 31.39 -5.76
N ARG A 165 -1.75 31.03 -6.84
CA ARG A 165 -2.17 32.00 -7.87
C ARG A 165 -2.98 33.17 -7.28
N LEU A 166 -3.81 32.90 -6.27
CA LEU A 166 -4.61 33.91 -5.60
C LEU A 166 -3.73 34.87 -4.79
N GLY A 167 -2.79 34.34 -4.01
CA GLY A 167 -1.85 35.16 -3.25
C GLY A 167 -0.90 35.94 -4.16
N GLN A 168 -0.45 35.36 -5.28
CA GLN A 168 0.37 36.08 -6.25
C GLN A 168 -0.37 37.26 -6.89
N ARG A 169 -1.67 37.09 -7.21
CA ARG A 169 -2.52 38.20 -7.68
C ARG A 169 -2.74 39.25 -6.59
N LYS A 170 -3.00 38.85 -5.35
CA LYS A 170 -3.39 39.76 -4.26
C LYS A 170 -2.20 40.49 -3.60
N LEU A 171 -1.09 39.79 -3.35
CA LEU A 171 0.09 40.33 -2.67
C LEU A 171 1.07 41.02 -3.62
N TYR A 172 1.19 40.52 -4.86
CA TYR A 172 2.17 41.02 -5.81
C TYR A 172 1.55 41.69 -7.05
N GLY A 173 0.22 41.73 -7.15
CA GLY A 173 -0.46 42.31 -8.33
C GLY A 173 -0.22 41.54 -9.63
N VAL A 174 0.37 40.35 -9.58
CA VAL A 174 0.82 39.63 -10.77
C VAL A 174 -0.36 38.96 -11.47
N ARG A 175 -0.64 39.36 -12.72
CA ARG A 175 -1.51 38.59 -13.61
C ARG A 175 -0.69 37.44 -14.19
N LEU A 176 -0.90 36.25 -13.64
CA LEU A 176 -0.35 35.03 -14.22
C LEU A 176 -1.05 34.73 -15.54
N ASP A 177 -0.27 34.65 -16.61
CA ASP A 177 -0.76 34.18 -17.89
C ASP A 177 -1.35 32.76 -17.74
N PRO A 178 -2.44 32.44 -18.46
CA PRO A 178 -2.88 31.07 -18.57
C PRO A 178 -1.70 30.22 -19.08
N PRO A 179 -1.49 29.02 -18.53
CA PRO A 179 -0.36 28.21 -18.94
C PRO A 179 -0.45 27.96 -20.44
N ALA A 180 0.70 28.01 -21.11
CA ALA A 180 0.81 27.88 -22.55
C ALA A 180 0.05 26.65 -23.03
N THR A 181 -1.14 26.86 -23.59
CA THR A 181 -1.84 25.83 -24.34
C THR A 181 -1.10 25.71 -25.66
N PHE A 182 -0.24 24.71 -25.78
CA PHE A 182 0.33 24.34 -27.06
C PHE A 182 -0.80 23.79 -27.94
N LYS A 183 -1.49 24.68 -28.66
CA LYS A 183 -2.29 24.29 -29.81
C LYS A 183 -1.31 24.08 -30.94
N ARG A 184 -0.91 22.83 -31.15
CA ARG A 184 -0.20 22.46 -32.37
C ARG A 184 -1.13 22.85 -33.53
N PRO A 185 -0.67 23.60 -34.55
CA PRO A 185 -1.42 23.72 -35.78
C PRO A 185 -1.79 22.30 -36.22
N MET A 186 -3.09 22.05 -36.42
CA MET A 186 -3.53 20.81 -37.05
C MET A 186 -3.06 20.88 -38.49
N ASP A 187 -1.86 20.38 -38.72
CA ASP A 187 -1.39 20.05 -40.05
C ASP A 187 -2.19 18.83 -40.50
N ASP A 188 -2.75 18.88 -41.71
CA ASP A 188 -3.50 17.81 -42.36
C ASP A 188 -2.57 16.68 -42.82
N GLY A 189 -1.78 16.19 -41.86
CA GLY A 189 -0.87 15.07 -42.04
C GLY A 189 -1.61 13.78 -42.42
N LYS A 190 -0.82 12.76 -42.80
CA LYS A 190 -1.29 11.45 -43.30
C LYS A 190 -2.38 10.77 -42.46
N ASP A 191 -2.45 11.09 -41.17
CA ASP A 191 -3.38 10.52 -40.20
C ASP A 191 -4.56 11.45 -39.83
N SER A 192 -4.73 12.57 -40.53
CA SER A 192 -5.83 13.52 -40.29
C SER A 192 -7.20 12.85 -40.43
N GLY A 193 -8.06 13.00 -39.42
CA GLY A 193 -9.38 12.37 -39.36
C GLY A 193 -9.38 10.83 -39.22
N ARG A 194 -8.21 10.19 -39.07
CA ARG A 194 -8.08 8.75 -38.93
C ARG A 194 -7.90 8.34 -37.47
N LEU A 195 -8.24 7.09 -37.17
CA LEU A 195 -8.04 6.53 -35.84
C LEU A 195 -6.53 6.32 -35.59
N VAL A 196 -6.03 6.94 -34.52
CA VAL A 196 -4.65 6.74 -34.05
C VAL A 196 -4.69 6.16 -32.64
N ILE A 197 -3.98 5.04 -32.43
CA ILE A 197 -3.87 4.41 -31.12
C ILE A 197 -2.57 4.88 -30.47
N THR A 198 -2.67 5.41 -29.24
CA THR A 198 -1.50 5.89 -28.49
C THR A 198 -1.31 5.09 -27.20
N CYS A 199 -0.11 4.52 -27.03
CA CYS A 199 0.28 3.69 -25.89
C CYS A 199 1.32 4.44 -25.03
N SER A 200 0.90 4.95 -23.89
CA SER A 200 1.74 5.78 -23.01
C SER A 200 2.87 4.99 -22.32
N GLY A 201 3.86 5.72 -21.81
CA GLY A 201 4.99 5.14 -21.07
C GLY A 201 4.61 4.77 -19.63
N GLY A 202 5.42 3.93 -19.00
CA GLY A 202 5.21 3.52 -17.61
C GLY A 202 5.80 2.16 -17.24
N GLY A 203 6.83 1.72 -17.99
CA GLY A 203 7.44 0.40 -17.82
C GLY A 203 6.44 -0.74 -17.98
N ILE A 204 6.63 -1.81 -17.20
CA ILE A 204 5.80 -3.02 -17.32
C ILE A 204 4.33 -2.77 -17.01
N ARG A 205 4.00 -1.85 -16.10
CA ARG A 205 2.59 -1.56 -15.75
C ARG A 205 1.83 -1.01 -16.95
N SER A 206 2.44 -0.05 -17.66
CA SER A 206 1.84 0.48 -18.89
C SER A 206 1.79 -0.58 -19.98
N ALA A 207 2.84 -1.40 -20.13
CA ALA A 207 2.84 -2.49 -21.11
C ALA A 207 1.68 -3.47 -20.88
N SER A 208 1.41 -3.87 -19.63
CA SER A 208 0.27 -4.74 -19.29
C SER A 208 -1.08 -4.09 -19.55
N PHE A 209 -1.23 -2.79 -19.24
CA PHE A 209 -2.46 -2.04 -19.52
C PHE A 209 -2.70 -1.89 -21.03
N CYS A 210 -1.66 -1.50 -21.77
CA CYS A 210 -1.69 -1.38 -23.22
C CYS A 210 -2.01 -2.73 -23.87
N LEU A 211 -1.45 -3.84 -23.39
CA LEU A 211 -1.79 -5.18 -23.90
C LEU A 211 -3.29 -5.47 -23.84
N GLY A 212 -3.92 -5.25 -22.69
CA GLY A 212 -5.37 -5.42 -22.53
C GLY A 212 -6.18 -4.49 -23.43
N ALA A 213 -5.77 -3.22 -23.54
CA ALA A 213 -6.41 -2.26 -24.43
C ALA A 213 -6.29 -2.67 -25.90
N LEU A 214 -5.11 -3.11 -26.35
CA LEU A 214 -4.87 -3.55 -27.72
C LEU A 214 -5.64 -4.83 -28.06
N GLN A 215 -5.74 -5.78 -27.13
CA GLN A 215 -6.59 -6.97 -27.27
C GLN A 215 -8.05 -6.57 -27.54
N LEU A 216 -8.60 -5.68 -26.71
CA LEU A 216 -9.99 -5.21 -26.85
C LEU A 216 -10.20 -4.39 -28.13
N LEU A 217 -9.27 -3.48 -28.46
CA LEU A 217 -9.36 -2.68 -29.68
C LEU A 217 -9.31 -3.57 -30.94
N ARG A 218 -8.51 -4.64 -30.92
CA ARG A 218 -8.50 -5.64 -31.98
C ARG A 218 -9.80 -6.43 -32.03
N GLU A 219 -10.30 -6.92 -30.90
CA GLU A 219 -11.57 -7.65 -30.82
C GLU A 219 -12.74 -6.84 -31.42
N ARG A 220 -12.74 -5.52 -31.21
CA ARG A 220 -13.73 -4.60 -31.81
C ARG A 220 -13.42 -4.17 -33.25
N GLY A 221 -12.38 -4.72 -33.87
CA GLY A 221 -11.93 -4.36 -35.21
C GLY A 221 -11.45 -2.91 -35.35
N LEU A 222 -11.18 -2.22 -34.24
CA LEU A 222 -10.68 -0.84 -34.22
C LEU A 222 -9.18 -0.78 -34.45
N TYR A 223 -8.43 -1.78 -33.96
CA TYR A 223 -6.99 -1.85 -34.20
C TYR A 223 -6.66 -1.92 -35.70
N ASP A 224 -7.45 -2.67 -36.48
CA ASP A 224 -7.25 -2.82 -37.93
C ASP A 224 -7.64 -1.59 -38.74
N LYS A 225 -8.51 -0.74 -38.17
CA LYS A 225 -8.93 0.53 -38.76
C LYS A 225 -7.99 1.68 -38.36
N ALA A 226 -7.08 1.46 -37.42
CA ALA A 226 -6.15 2.47 -36.98
C ALA A 226 -5.09 2.72 -38.07
N SER A 227 -4.88 3.99 -38.42
CA SER A 227 -3.87 4.35 -39.41
C SER A 227 -2.45 4.24 -38.84
N THR A 228 -2.32 4.49 -37.54
CA THR A 228 -1.05 4.54 -36.83
C THR A 228 -1.22 4.06 -35.38
N VAL A 229 -0.20 3.35 -34.88
CA VAL A 229 -0.04 3.03 -33.46
C VAL A 229 1.26 3.64 -32.96
N ILE A 230 1.17 4.62 -32.05
CA ILE A 230 2.33 5.28 -31.43
C ILE A 230 2.47 4.76 -30.01
N GLY A 231 3.69 4.41 -29.60
CA GLY A 231 3.94 4.07 -28.22
C GLY A 231 5.30 4.55 -27.73
N VAL A 232 5.38 4.81 -26.43
CA VAL A 232 6.61 5.25 -25.75
C VAL A 232 6.97 4.28 -24.63
N SER A 233 8.26 3.99 -24.47
CA SER A 233 8.79 3.10 -23.43
C SER A 233 8.03 1.75 -23.38
N GLY A 234 7.49 1.36 -22.23
CA GLY A 234 6.70 0.12 -22.07
C GLY A 234 5.48 0.01 -22.99
N GLY A 235 4.79 1.12 -23.27
CA GLY A 235 3.68 1.14 -24.23
C GLY A 235 4.17 0.92 -25.66
N GLY A 236 5.33 1.49 -26.03
CA GLY A 236 5.99 1.26 -27.31
C GLY A 236 6.46 -0.17 -27.49
N TYR A 237 7.05 -0.77 -26.45
CA TYR A 237 7.45 -2.18 -26.44
C TYR A 237 6.25 -3.09 -26.74
N MET A 238 5.13 -2.88 -26.04
CA MET A 238 3.94 -3.71 -26.24
C MET A 238 3.28 -3.45 -27.59
N ALA A 239 3.14 -2.20 -28.01
CA ALA A 239 2.57 -1.85 -29.31
C ALA A 239 3.38 -2.45 -30.48
N ALA A 240 4.70 -2.37 -30.42
CA ALA A 240 5.59 -2.96 -31.42
C ALA A 240 5.53 -4.49 -31.41
N ALA A 241 5.60 -5.13 -30.23
CA ALA A 241 5.50 -6.59 -30.12
C ALA A 241 4.17 -7.11 -30.66
N PHE A 242 3.06 -6.44 -30.30
CA PHE A 242 1.73 -6.76 -30.80
C PHE A 242 1.67 -6.63 -32.32
N HIS A 243 2.17 -5.53 -32.90
CA HIS A 243 2.15 -5.32 -34.35
C HIS A 243 3.05 -6.29 -35.13
N VAL A 244 4.25 -6.59 -34.63
CA VAL A 244 5.20 -7.51 -35.28
C VAL A 244 4.67 -8.94 -35.30
N LEU A 245 4.15 -9.43 -34.17
CA LEU A 245 3.64 -10.80 -34.07
C LEU A 245 2.40 -11.02 -34.93
N ARG A 246 1.64 -9.98 -35.27
CA ARG A 246 0.51 -10.08 -36.20
C ARG A 246 0.91 -10.45 -37.62
N ARG A 247 2.16 -10.26 -38.01
CA ARG A 247 2.66 -10.69 -39.33
C ARG A 247 2.79 -12.21 -39.42
N THR A 248 3.01 -12.87 -38.29
CA THR A 248 3.28 -14.32 -38.22
C THR A 248 2.14 -15.11 -37.57
N CYS A 249 1.31 -14.44 -36.78
CA CYS A 249 0.23 -15.05 -36.00
C CYS A 249 -1.07 -14.27 -36.25
N THR A 250 -2.17 -14.97 -36.49
CA THR A 250 -3.49 -14.37 -36.72
C THR A 250 -4.00 -13.62 -35.48
N ASP A 251 -3.73 -14.17 -34.29
CA ASP A 251 -4.24 -13.63 -33.03
C ASP A 251 -3.17 -13.62 -31.91
N PRO A 252 -2.19 -12.71 -31.99
CA PRO A 252 -1.12 -12.67 -31.00
C PRO A 252 -1.63 -12.14 -29.67
N PHE A 253 -1.12 -12.73 -28.59
CA PHE A 253 -1.48 -12.36 -27.22
C PHE A 253 -2.97 -12.47 -26.89
N SER A 254 -3.80 -13.25 -27.59
CA SER A 254 -5.16 -13.47 -27.11
C SER A 254 -5.20 -14.14 -25.73
N PRO A 255 -6.31 -14.02 -24.99
CA PRO A 255 -6.50 -14.77 -23.77
C PRO A 255 -6.25 -16.27 -24.01
N GLY A 256 -5.23 -16.84 -23.36
CA GLY A 256 -4.83 -18.24 -23.54
C GLY A 256 -3.77 -18.51 -24.60
N SER A 257 -3.33 -17.50 -25.36
CA SER A 257 -2.32 -17.67 -26.40
C SER A 257 -0.94 -18.07 -25.83
N PRO A 258 -0.11 -18.81 -26.58
CA PRO A 258 1.22 -19.23 -26.12
C PRO A 258 2.15 -18.03 -25.84
N GLU A 259 1.99 -16.92 -26.57
CA GLU A 259 2.75 -15.69 -26.36
C GLU A 259 2.37 -15.04 -25.03
N LEU A 260 1.07 -14.92 -24.74
CA LEU A 260 0.58 -14.38 -23.48
C LEU A 260 0.99 -15.29 -22.30
N ALA A 261 0.90 -16.60 -22.49
CA ALA A 261 1.29 -17.56 -21.48
C ALA A 261 2.81 -17.54 -21.22
N ARG A 262 3.63 -17.33 -22.26
CA ARG A 262 5.07 -17.12 -22.14
C ARG A 262 5.38 -15.82 -21.40
N LEU A 263 4.72 -14.72 -21.75
CA LEU A 263 4.89 -13.42 -21.09
C LEU A 263 4.55 -13.51 -19.59
N ARG A 264 3.48 -14.24 -19.23
CA ARG A 264 3.06 -14.45 -17.82
C ARG A 264 3.99 -15.37 -17.05
N ARG A 265 4.53 -16.42 -17.67
CA ARG A 265 5.38 -17.42 -17.01
C ARG A 265 6.85 -17.01 -16.94
N GLN A 266 7.34 -16.21 -17.88
CA GLN A 266 8.74 -15.85 -17.98
C GLN A 266 9.01 -14.44 -17.42
N THR A 267 8.62 -14.17 -16.17
CA THR A 267 8.83 -12.86 -15.50
C THR A 267 10.30 -12.56 -15.14
N ARG A 268 11.26 -13.39 -15.59
CA ARG A 268 12.69 -13.21 -15.34
C ARG A 268 13.20 -11.85 -15.85
N TYR A 269 12.58 -11.28 -16.89
CA TYR A 269 12.89 -9.94 -17.39
C TYR A 269 12.51 -8.81 -16.40
N LEU A 270 11.68 -9.07 -15.40
CA LEU A 270 11.34 -8.11 -14.32
C LEU A 270 12.31 -8.16 -13.14
N LEU A 271 13.09 -9.23 -13.03
CA LEU A 271 13.95 -9.54 -11.90
C LEU A 271 15.41 -9.70 -12.36
N SER A 272 15.85 -8.87 -13.31
CA SER A 272 17.26 -8.83 -13.72
C SER A 272 18.10 -8.13 -12.65
N GLY A 273 18.71 -8.93 -11.77
CA GLY A 273 19.71 -8.49 -10.79
C GLY A 273 19.31 -8.68 -9.32
N GLY A 274 20.28 -9.02 -8.47
CA GLY A 274 20.05 -9.31 -7.04
C GLY A 274 19.37 -8.17 -6.26
N ARG A 275 19.64 -6.91 -6.63
CA ARG A 275 18.98 -5.73 -6.05
C ARG A 275 17.48 -5.65 -6.37
N ALA A 276 17.07 -6.08 -7.57
CA ALA A 276 15.66 -6.11 -7.97
C ALA A 276 14.90 -7.21 -7.21
N MET A 277 15.52 -8.38 -7.04
CA MET A 277 14.98 -9.48 -6.26
C MET A 277 14.82 -9.14 -4.78
N PHE A 278 15.84 -8.51 -4.17
CA PHE A 278 15.76 -8.05 -2.78
C PHE A 278 14.63 -7.03 -2.57
N ARG A 279 14.49 -6.04 -3.47
CA ARG A 279 13.38 -5.07 -3.41
C ARG A 279 12.01 -5.72 -3.60
N ALA A 280 11.91 -6.71 -4.49
CA ALA A 280 10.66 -7.45 -4.70
C ALA A 280 10.27 -8.23 -3.44
N ALA A 281 11.22 -8.95 -2.82
CA ALA A 281 11.01 -9.66 -1.57
C ALA A 281 10.59 -8.72 -0.43
N LEU A 282 11.27 -7.58 -0.30
CA LEU A 282 10.93 -6.57 0.71
C LEU A 282 9.54 -5.96 0.46
N SER A 283 9.16 -5.73 -0.80
CA SER A 283 7.83 -5.23 -1.15
C SER A 283 6.72 -6.25 -0.81
N VAL A 284 6.97 -7.54 -1.03
CA VAL A 284 6.02 -8.61 -0.66
C VAL A 284 5.90 -8.71 0.85
N LEU A 285 7.04 -8.71 1.57
CA LEU A 285 7.06 -8.73 3.03
C LEU A 285 6.33 -7.52 3.62
N PHE A 286 6.60 -6.33 3.09
CA PHE A 286 5.90 -5.11 3.51
C PHE A 286 4.40 -5.22 3.27
N GLY A 287 3.98 -5.69 2.08
CA GLY A 287 2.56 -5.91 1.77
C GLY A 287 1.90 -6.92 2.73
N LEU A 288 2.60 -8.01 3.06
CA LEU A 288 2.13 -9.00 4.02
C LEU A 288 1.95 -8.39 5.41
N VAL A 289 2.97 -7.68 5.92
CA VAL A 289 2.94 -7.05 7.25
C VAL A 289 1.80 -6.04 7.34
N VAL A 290 1.66 -5.15 6.34
CA VAL A 290 0.58 -4.14 6.32
C VAL A 290 -0.79 -4.81 6.30
N ASN A 291 -0.99 -5.86 5.50
CA ASN A 291 -2.26 -6.57 5.45
C ASN A 291 -2.58 -7.29 6.77
N LEU A 292 -1.60 -7.98 7.37
CA LEU A 292 -1.78 -8.63 8.66
C LEU A 292 -2.09 -7.63 9.77
N LEU A 293 -1.44 -6.46 9.74
CA LEU A 293 -1.69 -5.39 10.69
C LEU A 293 -3.10 -4.79 10.52
N LEU A 294 -3.55 -4.55 9.29
CA LEU A 294 -4.91 -4.09 9.00
C LEU A 294 -5.97 -5.10 9.48
N ILE A 295 -5.75 -6.39 9.21
CA ILE A 295 -6.61 -7.47 9.70
C ILE A 295 -6.62 -7.48 11.24
N GLY A 296 -5.44 -7.36 11.86
CA GLY A 296 -5.30 -7.33 13.32
C GLY A 296 -6.04 -6.16 13.96
N ILE A 297 -5.92 -4.95 13.40
CA ILE A 297 -6.65 -3.76 13.87
C ILE A 297 -8.16 -3.97 13.74
N MET A 298 -8.63 -4.50 12.60
CA MET A 298 -10.06 -4.75 12.39
C MET A 298 -10.61 -5.78 13.38
N LEU A 299 -9.89 -6.90 13.58
CA LEU A 299 -10.26 -7.93 14.55
C LEU A 299 -10.27 -7.37 15.98
N ARG A 300 -9.28 -6.55 16.34
CA ARG A 300 -9.20 -5.86 17.63
C ARG A 300 -10.39 -4.93 17.84
N ALA A 301 -10.76 -4.15 16.82
CA ALA A 301 -11.91 -3.23 16.89
C ALA A 301 -13.23 -3.99 17.05
N ILE A 302 -13.45 -5.05 16.27
CA ILE A 302 -14.63 -5.91 16.41
C ILE A 302 -14.67 -6.56 17.80
N ALA A 303 -13.56 -7.13 18.25
CA ALA A 303 -13.45 -7.75 19.56
C ALA A 303 -13.73 -6.76 20.69
N TRP A 304 -13.33 -5.49 20.52
CA TRP A 304 -13.60 -4.44 21.49
C TRP A 304 -15.09 -4.10 21.54
N VAL A 305 -15.72 -3.81 20.39
CA VAL A 305 -17.16 -3.50 20.34
C VAL A 305 -17.98 -4.66 20.89
N LEU A 306 -17.63 -5.90 20.51
CA LEU A 306 -18.28 -7.10 21.02
C LEU A 306 -18.05 -7.26 22.52
N GLY A 307 -16.83 -6.98 23.00
CA GLY A 307 -16.51 -7.01 24.43
C GLY A 307 -17.31 -6.00 25.25
N TRP A 308 -17.50 -4.78 24.74
CA TRP A 308 -18.37 -3.78 25.35
C TRP A 308 -19.83 -4.24 25.40
N PHE A 309 -20.35 -4.75 24.28
CA PHE A 309 -21.70 -5.29 24.22
C PHE A 309 -21.90 -6.44 25.23
N LEU A 310 -20.95 -7.37 25.30
CA LEU A 310 -21.03 -8.50 26.23
C LEU A 310 -20.87 -8.08 27.71
N ALA A 311 -20.09 -7.04 27.99
CA ALA A 311 -19.96 -6.47 29.33
C ALA A 311 -21.25 -5.75 29.76
N ASP A 312 -21.87 -4.97 28.87
CA ASP A 312 -23.17 -4.31 29.10
C ASP A 312 -24.28 -5.33 29.40
N GLN A 313 -24.29 -6.43 28.66
CA GLN A 313 -25.22 -7.55 28.88
C GLN A 313 -24.88 -8.42 30.09
N GLN A 314 -23.90 -8.01 30.92
CA GLN A 314 -23.38 -8.73 32.09
C GLN A 314 -22.91 -10.17 31.81
N VAL A 315 -22.60 -10.50 30.54
CA VAL A 315 -22.03 -11.78 30.14
C VAL A 315 -20.57 -11.87 30.57
N ILE A 316 -19.84 -10.77 30.49
CA ILE A 316 -18.44 -10.68 30.92
C ILE A 316 -18.39 -9.82 32.17
N LEU A 317 -18.13 -10.45 33.32
CA LEU A 317 -17.99 -9.75 34.60
C LEU A 317 -16.52 -9.39 34.81
N PRO A 318 -16.19 -8.10 35.03
CA PRO A 318 -14.82 -7.69 35.28
C PRO A 318 -14.35 -8.25 36.63
N GLY A 319 -13.39 -9.17 36.60
CA GLY A 319 -12.66 -9.64 37.78
C GLY A 319 -11.21 -9.15 37.73
N TYR A 320 -10.65 -8.81 38.88
CA TYR A 320 -9.29 -8.27 38.99
C TYR A 320 -8.17 -9.24 38.53
N SER A 321 -8.45 -10.55 38.51
CA SER A 321 -7.49 -11.60 38.11
C SER A 321 -8.07 -12.69 37.19
N GLU A 322 -9.39 -12.76 37.06
CA GLU A 322 -10.08 -13.78 36.25
C GLU A 322 -11.27 -13.16 35.53
N ILE A 323 -11.34 -13.37 34.22
CA ILE A 323 -12.52 -13.04 33.42
C ILE A 323 -13.57 -14.11 33.70
N ARG A 324 -14.63 -13.76 34.45
CA ARG A 324 -15.78 -14.66 34.63
C ARG A 324 -16.79 -14.41 33.53
N VAL A 325 -17.11 -15.47 32.80
CA VAL A 325 -18.15 -15.45 31.77
C VAL A 325 -19.42 -16.04 32.35
N ASP A 326 -20.43 -15.21 32.58
CA ASP A 326 -21.76 -15.64 32.93
C ASP A 326 -22.57 -15.88 31.65
N TRP A 327 -22.75 -17.14 31.29
CA TRP A 327 -23.50 -17.55 30.11
C TRP A 327 -25.02 -17.38 30.27
N ARG A 328 -25.49 -16.95 31.46
CA ARG A 328 -26.90 -16.75 31.77
C ARG A 328 -27.17 -15.46 32.56
N PRO A 329 -26.87 -14.27 31.98
CA PRO A 329 -27.16 -13.02 32.64
C PRO A 329 -28.67 -12.87 32.88
N HIS A 330 -29.04 -12.48 34.10
CA HIS A 330 -30.44 -12.27 34.53
C HIS A 330 -31.39 -13.45 34.26
N ASP A 331 -30.89 -14.70 34.34
CA ASP A 331 -31.64 -15.94 34.07
C ASP A 331 -32.16 -16.12 32.62
N SER A 332 -31.74 -15.25 31.71
CA SER A 332 -32.15 -15.27 30.30
C SER A 332 -31.42 -16.34 29.48
N TRP A 333 -32.13 -17.02 28.56
CA TRP A 333 -31.58 -18.11 27.73
C TRP A 333 -30.95 -17.64 26.42
N PHE A 334 -30.91 -16.33 26.17
CA PHE A 334 -30.54 -15.73 24.89
C PHE A 334 -29.13 -16.15 24.42
N PHE A 335 -28.17 -16.24 25.34
CA PHE A 335 -26.77 -16.57 25.03
C PHE A 335 -26.46 -18.08 25.01
N VAL A 336 -27.35 -18.93 25.54
CA VAL A 336 -27.20 -20.40 25.53
C VAL A 336 -27.57 -21.00 24.15
N GLY A 337 -28.40 -20.30 23.36
CA GLY A 337 -28.75 -20.73 22.00
C GLY A 337 -27.55 -20.75 21.03
N LEU A 338 -26.57 -19.84 21.22
CA LEU A 338 -25.37 -19.73 20.39
C LEU A 338 -24.34 -20.84 20.67
N SER A 339 -24.25 -21.36 21.89
CA SER A 339 -23.28 -22.42 22.25
C SER A 339 -23.72 -23.83 21.85
N ARG A 340 -25.02 -24.05 21.58
CA ARG A 340 -25.51 -25.35 21.07
C ARG A 340 -25.26 -25.56 19.58
N ALA A 341 -25.16 -24.48 18.79
CA ALA A 341 -24.84 -24.58 17.37
C ALA A 341 -23.44 -25.18 17.13
N ASP A 342 -22.48 -24.89 18.02
CA ASP A 342 -21.10 -25.37 17.89
C ASP A 342 -20.93 -26.83 18.36
N ARG A 343 -21.74 -27.29 19.33
CA ARG A 343 -21.76 -28.71 19.74
C ARG A 343 -22.44 -29.63 18.72
N ALA A 344 -23.43 -29.15 17.97
CA ALA A 344 -24.06 -29.95 16.92
C ALA A 344 -23.13 -30.16 15.70
N GLY A 345 -22.32 -29.15 15.35
CA GLY A 345 -21.28 -29.26 14.31
C GLY A 345 -20.11 -30.15 14.73
N ALA A 346 -19.65 -30.04 15.99
CA ALA A 346 -18.57 -30.87 16.52
C ALA A 346 -18.96 -32.37 16.64
N LEU A 347 -20.21 -32.67 17.02
CA LEU A 347 -20.68 -34.06 17.13
C LEU A 347 -20.98 -34.70 15.76
N ALA A 348 -21.31 -33.91 14.73
CA ALA A 348 -21.46 -34.41 13.36
C ALA A 348 -20.08 -34.76 12.74
N GLY A 349 -19.06 -33.93 12.95
CA GLY A 349 -17.70 -34.20 12.47
C GLY A 349 -16.99 -35.37 13.18
N GLN A 350 -17.40 -35.69 14.41
CA GLN A 350 -16.79 -36.78 15.19
C GLN A 350 -17.44 -38.15 14.94
N ARG A 351 -18.68 -38.20 14.42
CA ARG A 351 -19.33 -39.47 14.02
C ARG A 351 -18.79 -40.05 12.71
N ASP A 352 -18.29 -39.22 11.79
CA ASP A 352 -17.72 -39.71 10.52
C ASP A 352 -16.29 -40.27 10.67
N HIS A 353 -15.58 -39.94 11.75
CA HIS A 353 -14.23 -40.47 11.99
C HIS A 353 -14.18 -41.82 12.74
N HIS A 354 -15.26 -42.22 13.41
CA HIS A 354 -15.29 -43.48 14.17
C HIS A 354 -15.80 -44.70 13.40
N ARG A 355 -16.35 -44.53 12.18
CA ARG A 355 -16.87 -45.66 11.39
C ARG A 355 -15.87 -46.30 10.41
N CYS A 356 -14.68 -45.71 10.21
CA CYS A 356 -13.68 -46.21 9.26
C CYS A 356 -12.46 -46.91 9.87
N ARG A 357 -12.45 -47.21 11.18
CA ARG A 357 -11.25 -47.76 11.87
C ARG A 357 -11.52 -49.03 12.68
N GLY A 358 -12.36 -49.92 12.16
CA GLY A 358 -12.76 -51.13 12.87
C GLY A 358 -13.04 -52.35 12.00
N HIS A 359 -12.39 -52.53 10.86
CA HIS A 359 -12.27 -53.84 10.21
C HIS A 359 -11.12 -53.81 9.19
N ARG A 360 -10.24 -54.82 9.25
CA ARG A 360 -9.04 -55.09 8.42
C ARG A 360 -7.68 -54.63 8.98
N VAL A 361 -7.24 -55.23 10.08
CA VAL A 361 -5.83 -55.66 10.23
C VAL A 361 -5.82 -56.94 11.08
N ALA A 362 -6.28 -58.04 10.49
CA ALA A 362 -6.13 -59.39 11.04
C ALA A 362 -5.98 -60.38 9.88
N ALA A 363 -5.02 -60.10 9.01
CA ALA A 363 -4.46 -61.04 8.05
C ALA A 363 -3.22 -60.36 7.46
N LEU A 364 -2.15 -61.13 7.28
CA LEU A 364 -0.95 -60.75 6.54
C LEU A 364 0.21 -60.11 7.34
N ASP A 365 0.63 -60.73 8.45
CA ASP A 365 2.03 -60.61 8.89
C ASP A 365 2.58 -61.95 9.45
N ARG A 366 2.36 -63.01 8.68
CA ARG A 366 3.08 -64.30 8.79
C ARG A 366 3.34 -64.82 7.41
N ARG A 367 4.38 -64.30 6.76
CA ARG A 367 5.17 -64.97 5.71
C ARG A 367 6.30 -64.03 5.32
N LEU A 368 7.50 -64.59 5.23
CA LEU A 368 8.73 -63.99 4.67
C LEU A 368 9.65 -63.30 5.69
N ARG A 369 10.06 -64.07 6.70
CA ARG A 369 11.43 -63.98 7.22
C ARG A 369 11.93 -65.40 7.48
N ASP A 370 12.34 -66.05 6.39
CA ASP A 370 13.20 -67.25 6.39
C ASP A 370 13.64 -67.51 4.94
N ARG A 371 14.88 -67.16 4.61
CA ARG A 371 15.91 -68.04 4.01
C ARG A 371 17.06 -67.26 3.34
N PRO A 372 18.28 -67.86 3.26
CA PRO A 372 19.53 -67.17 2.99
C PRO A 372 20.11 -67.45 1.58
N PHE A 373 21.16 -66.69 1.23
CA PHE A 373 22.32 -66.99 0.37
C PHE A 373 22.17 -67.79 -0.94
N LEU A 374 22.77 -67.27 -2.04
CA LEU A 374 23.53 -67.92 -3.14
C LEU A 374 23.82 -66.81 -4.20
N SER A 375 25.01 -66.18 -4.29
CA SER A 375 26.27 -66.59 -4.95
C SER A 375 26.21 -66.84 -6.47
N GLY A 376 27.08 -66.12 -7.21
CA GLY A 376 27.50 -66.36 -8.60
C GLY A 376 27.05 -65.26 -9.55
N GLY A 377 27.88 -64.59 -10.34
CA GLY A 377 29.32 -64.69 -10.63
C GLY A 377 29.58 -63.91 -11.95
N LEU A 378 30.78 -63.35 -12.08
CA LEU A 378 31.64 -63.19 -13.28
C LEU A 378 30.99 -62.69 -14.60
N GLU A 379 31.56 -61.83 -15.44
CA GLU A 379 32.93 -61.38 -15.72
C GLU A 379 32.89 -60.36 -16.89
N ARG A 380 33.86 -59.42 -16.93
CA ARG A 380 34.66 -58.91 -18.10
C ARG A 380 33.94 -58.44 -19.41
N ARG A 381 34.33 -57.39 -20.16
CA ARG A 381 35.62 -56.85 -20.69
C ARG A 381 35.26 -55.48 -21.33
N VAL A 382 35.98 -54.35 -21.16
CA VAL A 382 37.25 -53.92 -21.79
C VAL A 382 37.18 -53.67 -23.32
N ASP A 383 37.05 -52.37 -23.67
CA ASP A 383 37.83 -51.58 -24.67
C ASP A 383 37.64 -51.81 -26.20
N PRO A 384 38.28 -51.04 -27.13
CA PRO A 384 38.45 -49.57 -27.28
C PRO A 384 38.26 -49.07 -28.75
N GLY A 385 38.28 -47.74 -28.95
CA GLY A 385 39.05 -47.04 -30.01
C GLY A 385 38.76 -47.22 -31.53
N ARG A 386 38.47 -46.10 -32.21
CA ARG A 386 39.06 -45.62 -33.48
C ARG A 386 38.40 -44.29 -33.88
N ASP A 387 39.09 -43.15 -33.79
CA ASP A 387 40.07 -42.57 -34.74
C ASP A 387 39.53 -42.22 -36.14
N ARG A 388 39.51 -40.90 -36.40
CA ARG A 388 40.13 -40.16 -37.53
C ARG A 388 39.63 -38.71 -37.44
N ALA A 389 40.40 -37.70 -37.05
CA ALA A 389 41.66 -37.15 -37.57
C ALA A 389 41.52 -36.36 -38.89
N GLY A 390 41.92 -35.08 -38.81
CA GLY A 390 42.39 -34.23 -39.91
C GLY A 390 41.34 -33.26 -40.49
N ASP A 391 41.64 -32.00 -40.80
CA ASP A 391 42.85 -31.18 -40.64
C ASP A 391 42.52 -29.74 -41.14
N GLN A 392 43.19 -28.71 -40.59
CA GLN A 392 43.62 -27.44 -41.21
C GLN A 392 42.61 -26.50 -41.95
N ALA A 393 42.76 -25.16 -42.04
CA ALA A 393 43.67 -24.16 -41.50
C ALA A 393 43.15 -22.73 -41.79
N ALA A 394 43.55 -21.80 -40.93
CA ALA A 394 43.82 -20.35 -41.10
C ALA A 394 43.62 -19.63 -42.46
N HIS A 395 42.95 -18.47 -42.42
CA HIS A 395 43.44 -17.15 -42.92
C HIS A 395 42.44 -16.03 -42.54
N ARG A 396 42.75 -15.09 -41.63
CA ARG A 396 43.39 -13.77 -41.83
C ARG A 396 42.70 -12.88 -42.90
N ARG A 397 42.05 -11.79 -42.48
CA ARG A 397 42.45 -10.38 -42.73
C ARG A 397 41.30 -9.39 -42.43
N GLU A 398 41.59 -8.51 -41.47
CA GLU A 398 41.20 -7.09 -41.36
C GLU A 398 41.58 -6.30 -42.63
N PRO A 399 41.03 -5.09 -42.90
CA PRO A 399 40.86 -3.96 -41.96
C PRO A 399 39.42 -3.49 -41.70
#